data_AF-A0A699GYW8-F1
#
_entry.id   AF-A0A699GYW8-F1
#
_cell.length_a   1.000
_cell.length_b   1.000
_cell.length_c   1.000
_cell.angle_alpha   90.00
_cell.angle_beta   90.00
_cell.angle_gamma   90.00
#
_symmetry.space_group_name_H-M   'P 1'
#
loop_
_entity.id
_entity.type
_entity.pdbx_description
1 polymer ?
#
loop_
_entity_poly.entity_id
_entity_poly.type
_entity_poly.pdbx_seq_one_letter_code
_entity_poly.pdbx_strand_id
1 'polypeptide(L)'
;MGVPGPPPPGCGNDFADFAHSLAQNLSASHASADWRMVTVDLRNHGRSTNIEGLLPPHDVENTARDIANLAKYLDIWPDVVVGHSLGGKVVLQYALSSAQGDYGDSTQLPKQVWVLDCGPGAYEGGYGTEEALYSLKTLPTPIPSKEWLADYIINLGFPKSKADWICSSLKKSGEQWLLSFNVDGVVQMYTSAGGSDYWQLVEHPPKDMEIAVVRTENWDPDAAERLESLAKRERDESTGKVSVDVISNSGHWIYRDQPEKLMEIMTPRLHSLGGKVFLQYAFRCAQGDNDDFAQWSKQVNALLQYAFRDADYSALLEQPPKDTEIAIVRTESWASDAVERLKSLLRGKVMNPEAI
;
A
#
# COMPACT_ATOMS: atom_id res chain seq x y z
N MET A 1 -35.14 -16.91 4.77
CA MET A 1 -34.05 -16.90 3.78
C MET A 1 -32.87 -16.25 4.46
N GLY A 2 -31.83 -17.05 4.74
CA GLY A 2 -30.72 -16.63 5.59
C GLY A 2 -29.90 -15.55 4.92
N VAL A 3 -29.65 -14.48 5.66
CA VAL A 3 -28.67 -13.45 5.32
C VAL A 3 -27.31 -14.15 5.15
N PRO A 4 -26.53 -13.88 4.08
CA PRO A 4 -25.19 -14.42 3.96
C PRO A 4 -24.39 -14.02 5.20
N GLY A 5 -23.78 -14.99 5.88
CA GLY A 5 -22.92 -14.72 7.02
C GLY A 5 -21.74 -13.83 6.62
N PRO A 6 -21.17 -13.08 7.57
CA PRO A 6 -20.01 -12.23 7.30
C PRO A 6 -18.85 -13.08 6.74
N PRO A 7 -18.07 -12.55 5.77
CA PRO A 7 -16.93 -13.25 5.21
C PRO A 7 -15.87 -13.57 6.30
N PRO A 8 -15.14 -14.69 6.18
CA PRO A 8 -14.10 -15.06 7.14
C PRO A 8 -12.90 -14.11 7.08
N PRO A 9 -12.14 -13.95 8.20
CA PRO A 9 -11.10 -12.94 8.32
C PRO A 9 -9.88 -13.21 7.42
N GLY A 10 -9.59 -12.24 6.54
CA GLY A 10 -8.38 -12.16 5.73
C GLY A 10 -8.07 -10.68 5.44
N CYS A 11 -7.22 -10.06 6.26
CA CYS A 11 -7.05 -8.59 6.30
C CYS A 11 -6.53 -7.95 4.99
N GLY A 12 -6.08 -8.73 4.01
CA GLY A 12 -5.55 -8.21 2.74
C GLY A 12 -6.59 -7.88 1.68
N ASN A 13 -7.72 -8.61 1.64
CA ASN A 13 -8.77 -8.32 0.67
C ASN A 13 -9.60 -7.11 1.10
N ASP A 14 -9.87 -6.96 2.40
CA ASP A 14 -10.74 -5.91 2.94
C ASP A 14 -10.31 -4.49 2.51
N PHE A 15 -9.00 -4.20 2.54
CA PHE A 15 -8.50 -2.89 2.13
C PHE A 15 -8.52 -2.68 0.61
N ALA A 16 -8.17 -3.71 -0.17
CA ALA A 16 -8.24 -3.66 -1.62
C ALA A 16 -9.70 -3.53 -2.11
N ASP A 17 -10.63 -4.22 -1.45
CA ASP A 17 -12.06 -4.14 -1.69
C ASP A 17 -12.61 -2.77 -1.32
N PHE A 18 -12.16 -2.19 -0.20
CA PHE A 18 -12.47 -0.81 0.16
C PHE A 18 -11.93 0.19 -0.88
N ALA A 19 -10.66 0.06 -1.29
CA ALA A 19 -10.05 0.92 -2.31
C ALA A 19 -10.81 0.82 -3.64
N HIS A 20 -11.15 -0.39 -4.08
CA HIS A 20 -11.96 -0.60 -5.27
C HIS A 20 -13.35 0.07 -5.13
N SER A 21 -14.01 -0.09 -3.99
CA SER A 21 -15.31 0.54 -3.71
C SER A 21 -15.20 2.07 -3.69
N LEU A 22 -14.12 2.62 -3.15
CA LEU A 22 -13.83 4.04 -3.14
C LEU A 22 -13.60 4.58 -4.55
N ALA A 23 -12.80 3.88 -5.36
CA ALA A 23 -12.58 4.25 -6.77
C ALA A 23 -13.89 4.24 -7.58
N GLN A 24 -14.74 3.24 -7.37
CA GLN A 24 -16.06 3.16 -8.00
C GLN A 24 -16.96 4.31 -7.54
N ASN A 25 -16.99 4.62 -6.24
CA ASN A 25 -17.80 5.69 -5.69
C ASN A 25 -17.37 7.06 -6.27
N LEU A 26 -16.07 7.34 -6.29
CA LEU A 26 -15.49 8.57 -6.84
C LEU A 26 -15.78 8.70 -8.34
N SER A 27 -15.67 7.61 -9.10
CA SER A 27 -15.96 7.61 -10.54
C SER A 27 -17.45 7.84 -10.82
N ALA A 28 -18.34 7.25 -10.02
CA ALA A 28 -19.79 7.40 -10.17
C ALA A 28 -20.28 8.81 -9.84
N SER A 29 -19.63 9.47 -8.87
CA SER A 29 -20.03 10.78 -8.37
C SER A 29 -19.28 11.95 -9.03
N HIS A 30 -18.23 11.67 -9.82
CA HIS A 30 -17.50 12.68 -10.58
C HIS A 30 -17.05 12.17 -11.96
N ALA A 31 -17.99 12.06 -12.90
CA ALA A 31 -17.79 11.45 -14.23
C ALA A 31 -16.68 12.06 -15.11
N SER A 32 -16.16 13.25 -14.77
CA SER A 32 -15.05 13.90 -15.48
C SER A 32 -13.65 13.58 -14.92
N ALA A 33 -13.54 12.87 -13.78
CA ALA A 33 -12.26 12.45 -13.22
C ALA A 33 -12.03 10.95 -13.39
N ASP A 34 -10.92 10.62 -14.05
CA ASP A 34 -10.37 9.26 -14.06
C ASP A 34 -9.67 8.98 -12.74
N TRP A 35 -10.39 8.40 -11.78
CA TRP A 35 -9.83 7.86 -10.56
C TRP A 35 -9.18 6.52 -10.83
N ARG A 36 -7.96 6.35 -10.34
CA ARG A 36 -7.26 5.07 -10.44
C ARG A 36 -6.63 4.75 -9.09
N MET A 37 -6.45 3.48 -8.78
CA MET A 37 -5.86 3.09 -7.50
C MET A 37 -4.87 1.95 -7.72
N VAL A 38 -3.73 2.05 -7.02
CA VAL A 38 -2.65 1.08 -7.03
C VAL A 38 -2.47 0.69 -5.57
N THR A 39 -2.83 -0.56 -5.28
CA THR A 39 -2.60 -1.19 -3.99
C THR A 39 -1.27 -1.93 -4.06
N VAL A 40 -0.47 -1.77 -3.01
CA VAL A 40 0.93 -2.19 -2.98
C VAL A 40 1.19 -3.07 -1.77
N ASP A 41 1.88 -4.18 -2.02
CA ASP A 41 2.43 -5.02 -0.96
C ASP A 41 3.77 -4.38 -0.54
N LEU A 42 3.86 -3.92 0.71
CA LEU A 42 5.10 -3.37 1.29
C LEU A 42 6.25 -4.39 1.18
N ARG A 43 7.50 -3.91 1.18
CA ARG A 43 8.66 -4.81 1.35
C ARG A 43 8.42 -5.80 2.48
N ASN A 44 8.90 -7.03 2.33
CA ASN A 44 8.69 -8.12 3.30
C ASN A 44 7.24 -8.60 3.49
N HIS A 45 6.26 -8.11 2.72
CA HIS A 45 4.86 -8.51 2.84
C HIS A 45 4.30 -9.07 1.52
N GLY A 46 3.33 -9.98 1.61
CA GLY A 46 2.54 -10.46 0.47
C GLY A 46 3.37 -10.96 -0.72
N ARG A 47 3.13 -10.39 -1.91
CA ARG A 47 3.90 -10.62 -3.16
C ARG A 47 5.33 -10.06 -3.06
N SER A 48 5.57 -9.07 -2.20
CA SER A 48 6.86 -8.39 -2.06
C SER A 48 7.83 -9.08 -1.09
N THR A 49 7.39 -10.16 -0.44
CA THR A 49 8.19 -10.90 0.54
C THR A 49 9.48 -11.50 -0.01
N ASN A 50 9.44 -11.98 -1.27
CA ASN A 50 10.57 -12.66 -1.92
C ASN A 50 11.06 -11.90 -3.15
N ILE A 51 10.74 -10.60 -3.28
CA ILE A 51 11.24 -9.78 -4.38
C ILE A 51 12.73 -9.51 -4.15
N GLU A 52 13.55 -9.94 -5.10
CA GLU A 52 14.97 -9.60 -5.13
C GLU A 52 15.15 -8.09 -5.39
N GLY A 53 16.11 -7.46 -4.70
CA GLY A 53 16.41 -6.03 -4.83
C GLY A 53 15.83 -5.15 -3.71
N LEU A 54 14.88 -5.65 -2.91
CA LEU A 54 14.43 -4.98 -1.69
C LEU A 54 15.41 -5.28 -0.54
N LEU A 55 16.58 -4.65 -0.59
CA LEU A 55 17.67 -4.89 0.35
C LEU A 55 17.44 -4.17 1.70
N PRO A 56 17.99 -4.72 2.80
CA PRO A 56 18.01 -4.04 4.09
C PRO A 56 18.85 -2.74 4.06
N PRO A 57 18.64 -1.82 5.02
CA PRO A 57 17.75 -1.95 6.18
C PRO A 57 16.26 -1.97 5.80
N HIS A 58 15.48 -2.80 6.49
CA HIS A 58 14.02 -2.85 6.30
C HIS A 58 13.33 -1.86 7.23
N ASP A 59 13.52 -0.57 6.94
CA ASP A 59 13.01 0.56 7.72
C ASP A 59 11.91 1.33 6.95
N VAL A 60 11.26 2.29 7.61
CA VAL A 60 10.19 3.10 6.99
C VAL A 60 10.71 3.97 5.85
N GLU A 61 11.96 4.43 5.92
CA GLU A 61 12.62 5.25 4.91
C GLU A 61 12.79 4.49 3.61
N ASN A 62 13.38 3.29 3.64
CA ASN A 62 13.54 2.50 2.43
C ASN A 62 12.21 1.95 1.94
N THR A 63 11.26 1.70 2.84
CA THR A 63 9.90 1.32 2.44
C THR A 63 9.20 2.45 1.68
N ALA A 64 9.31 3.70 2.14
CA ALA A 64 8.78 4.86 1.43
C ALA A 64 9.50 5.09 0.08
N ARG A 65 10.82 4.84 0.05
CA ARG A 65 11.61 4.88 -1.19
C ARG A 65 11.16 3.86 -2.22
N ASP A 66 10.71 2.68 -1.81
CA ASP A 66 10.14 1.70 -2.73
C ASP A 66 8.92 2.25 -3.50
N ILE A 67 8.13 3.13 -2.86
CA ILE A 67 6.98 3.78 -3.52
C ILE A 67 7.42 4.84 -4.49
N ALA A 68 8.41 5.65 -4.10
CA ALA A 68 8.98 6.62 -5.01
C ALA A 68 9.58 5.92 -6.25
N ASN A 69 10.25 4.79 -6.05
CA ASN A 69 10.76 3.96 -7.14
C ASN A 69 9.65 3.39 -8.01
N LEU A 70 8.55 2.90 -7.41
CA LEU A 70 7.39 2.44 -8.16
C LEU A 70 6.72 3.59 -8.94
N ALA A 71 6.53 4.76 -8.33
CA ALA A 71 5.97 5.94 -8.96
C ALA A 71 6.83 6.39 -10.16
N LYS A 72 8.15 6.42 -9.98
CA LYS A 72 9.11 6.72 -11.04
C LYS A 72 9.08 5.68 -12.16
N TYR A 73 8.99 4.39 -11.83
CA TYR A 73 8.92 3.32 -12.82
C TYR A 73 7.64 3.38 -13.66
N LEU A 74 6.51 3.69 -13.02
CA LEU A 74 5.23 3.87 -13.70
C LEU A 74 5.12 5.23 -14.43
N ASP A 75 6.07 6.13 -14.21
CA ASP A 75 6.04 7.54 -14.65
C ASP A 75 4.76 8.27 -14.19
N ILE A 76 4.31 7.95 -12.97
CA ILE A 76 3.08 8.47 -12.35
C ILE A 76 3.35 8.75 -10.88
N TRP A 77 3.35 10.02 -10.51
CA TRP A 77 3.45 10.46 -9.11
C TRP A 77 2.06 10.60 -8.46
N PRO A 78 1.88 10.16 -7.21
CA PRO A 78 0.59 10.19 -6.54
C PRO A 78 0.18 11.58 -6.06
N ASP A 79 -0.99 12.04 -6.48
CA ASP A 79 -1.65 13.19 -5.84
C ASP A 79 -2.16 12.88 -4.42
N VAL A 80 -2.42 11.61 -4.10
CA VAL A 80 -2.89 11.19 -2.78
C VAL A 80 -2.15 9.97 -2.32
N VAL A 81 -1.54 10.02 -1.14
CA VAL A 81 -0.97 8.84 -0.49
C VAL A 81 -1.77 8.47 0.75
N VAL A 82 -2.35 7.30 0.65
CA VAL A 82 -3.07 6.56 1.65
C VAL A 82 -2.11 5.76 2.61
N GLY A 83 -2.10 5.83 3.95
CA GLY A 83 -1.43 4.80 4.79
C GLY A 83 -2.24 4.29 6.00
N HIS A 84 -2.42 2.97 6.17
CA HIS A 84 -3.04 2.37 7.38
C HIS A 84 -1.99 1.79 8.31
N SER A 85 -2.11 2.03 9.63
CA SER A 85 -1.23 1.44 10.65
C SER A 85 0.25 1.69 10.31
N LEU A 86 1.08 0.66 10.17
CA LEU A 86 2.46 0.76 9.65
C LEU A 86 2.55 1.58 8.34
N GLY A 87 1.62 1.36 7.41
CA GLY A 87 1.52 2.12 6.17
C GLY A 87 1.30 3.61 6.40
N GLY A 88 0.68 4.01 7.52
CA GLY A 88 0.54 5.38 7.96
C GLY A 88 1.90 6.07 8.18
N LYS A 89 2.83 5.40 8.86
CA LYS A 89 4.22 5.88 9.00
C LYS A 89 4.93 5.97 7.66
N VAL A 90 4.72 4.97 6.80
CA VAL A 90 5.34 4.94 5.47
C VAL A 90 4.88 6.11 4.61
N VAL A 91 3.58 6.46 4.59
CA VAL A 91 3.12 7.62 3.80
C VAL A 91 3.52 8.96 4.39
N LEU A 92 3.66 9.05 5.72
CA LEU A 92 4.25 10.22 6.36
C LEU A 92 5.72 10.38 5.97
N GLN A 93 6.51 9.29 6.02
CA GLN A 93 7.89 9.29 5.54
C GLN A 93 7.99 9.62 4.06
N TYR A 94 7.07 9.08 3.23
CA TYR A 94 7.01 9.39 1.81
C TYR A 94 6.80 10.88 1.57
N ALA A 95 5.85 11.49 2.27
CA ALA A 95 5.58 12.93 2.16
C ALA A 95 6.77 13.78 2.66
N LEU A 96 7.39 13.39 3.78
CA LEU A 96 8.58 14.05 4.32
C LEU A 96 9.74 14.04 3.31
N SER A 97 10.08 12.85 2.81
CA SER A 97 11.19 12.64 1.88
C SER A 97 10.93 13.36 0.55
N SER A 98 9.66 13.40 0.11
CA SER A 98 9.26 14.17 -1.08
C SER A 98 9.47 15.66 -0.87
N ALA A 99 9.11 16.19 0.31
CA ALA A 99 9.31 17.61 0.66
C ALA A 99 10.77 18.00 0.82
N GLN A 100 11.63 17.04 1.16
CA GLN A 100 13.08 17.21 1.26
C GLN A 100 13.81 17.06 -0.08
N GLY A 101 13.13 16.56 -1.12
CA GLY A 101 13.71 16.34 -2.45
C GLY A 101 14.50 15.03 -2.57
N ASP A 102 14.36 14.10 -1.63
CA ASP A 102 15.14 12.85 -1.55
C ASP A 102 14.91 11.91 -2.74
N TYR A 103 13.79 12.08 -3.45
CA TYR A 103 13.40 11.27 -4.59
C TYR A 103 13.78 11.89 -5.94
N GLY A 104 14.41 13.08 -5.93
CA GLY A 104 14.92 13.79 -7.11
C GLY A 104 13.93 14.79 -7.73
N ASP A 105 14.41 15.59 -8.68
CA ASP A 105 13.72 16.78 -9.20
C ASP A 105 12.38 16.51 -9.89
N SER A 106 12.14 15.28 -10.37
CA SER A 106 10.88 14.89 -11.01
C SER A 106 9.76 14.57 -10.02
N THR A 107 10.04 14.56 -8.72
CA THR A 107 9.10 14.17 -7.67
C THR A 107 7.98 15.20 -7.55
N GLN A 108 6.74 14.73 -7.46
CA GLN A 108 5.60 15.58 -7.14
C GLN A 108 5.16 15.34 -5.69
N LEU A 109 4.91 16.43 -4.96
CA LEU A 109 4.37 16.33 -3.62
C LEU A 109 2.94 15.82 -3.66
N PRO A 110 2.58 14.85 -2.79
CA PRO A 110 1.18 14.46 -2.67
C PRO A 110 0.36 15.65 -2.16
N LYS A 111 -0.77 15.92 -2.80
CA LYS A 111 -1.74 16.93 -2.36
C LYS A 111 -2.48 16.49 -1.10
N GLN A 112 -2.70 15.19 -0.93
CA GLN A 112 -3.27 14.63 0.29
C GLN A 112 -2.47 13.44 0.81
N VAL A 113 -2.21 13.43 2.12
CA VAL A 113 -1.57 12.33 2.85
C VAL A 113 -2.55 11.89 3.91
N TRP A 114 -3.06 10.68 3.80
CA TRP A 114 -4.09 10.18 4.68
C TRP A 114 -3.53 9.10 5.60
N VAL A 115 -3.67 9.28 6.90
CA VAL A 115 -3.15 8.38 7.91
C VAL A 115 -4.32 7.74 8.64
N LEU A 116 -4.52 6.43 8.41
CA LEU A 116 -5.62 5.66 8.96
C LEU A 116 -5.13 4.90 10.20
N ASP A 117 -5.66 5.28 11.35
CA ASP A 117 -5.43 4.67 12.66
C ASP A 117 -3.95 4.46 13.03
N CYS A 118 -3.11 5.47 12.77
CA CYS A 118 -1.70 5.50 13.20
C CYS A 118 -1.26 6.89 13.65
N GLY A 119 -0.68 6.99 14.84
CA GLY A 119 -0.18 8.25 15.40
C GLY A 119 1.11 8.72 14.73
N PRO A 120 1.34 10.04 14.60
CA PRO A 120 2.52 10.56 13.92
C PRO A 120 3.81 10.42 14.75
N GLY A 121 3.72 10.49 16.08
CA GLY A 121 4.88 10.45 16.98
C GLY A 121 5.46 9.07 17.21
N ALA A 122 6.68 9.03 17.74
CA ALA A 122 7.30 7.78 18.21
C ALA A 122 6.50 7.17 19.37
N TYR A 123 6.53 5.84 19.50
CA TYR A 123 5.86 5.12 20.56
C TYR A 123 6.87 4.73 21.65
N GLU A 124 6.66 5.20 22.88
CA GLU A 124 7.46 4.74 24.02
C GLU A 124 7.21 3.23 24.23
N GLY A 125 8.24 2.41 23.97
CA GLY A 125 8.16 0.94 24.04
C GLY A 125 7.82 0.22 22.73
N GLY A 126 7.71 0.94 21.61
CA GLY A 126 7.39 0.37 20.30
C GLY A 126 5.88 0.18 20.05
N TYR A 127 5.52 -0.50 18.95
CA TYR A 127 4.15 -0.76 18.50
C TYR A 127 3.39 -1.81 19.35
N GLY A 128 3.99 -2.37 20.40
CA GLY A 128 3.40 -3.42 21.24
C GLY A 128 3.10 -4.73 20.48
N THR A 129 3.68 -4.89 19.30
CA THR A 129 3.47 -6.03 18.38
C THR A 129 4.78 -6.76 18.10
N GLU A 130 5.90 -6.14 18.43
CA GLU A 130 7.25 -6.65 18.26
C GLU A 130 7.44 -7.95 19.01
N GLU A 131 7.01 -8.06 20.27
CA GLU A 131 7.12 -9.31 21.04
C GLU A 131 6.39 -10.47 20.37
N ALA A 132 5.19 -10.22 19.85
CA ALA A 132 4.43 -11.21 19.11
C ALA A 132 5.15 -11.61 17.82
N LEU A 133 5.67 -10.64 17.06
CA LEU A 133 6.42 -10.89 15.83
C LEU A 133 7.75 -11.61 16.09
N TYR A 134 8.47 -11.27 17.17
CA TYR A 134 9.68 -11.96 17.61
C TYR A 134 9.40 -13.42 17.93
N SER A 135 8.26 -13.71 18.58
CA SER A 135 7.85 -15.09 18.85
C SER A 135 7.58 -15.91 17.58
N LEU A 136 7.34 -15.26 16.44
CA LEU A 136 7.18 -15.96 15.16
C LEU A 136 8.48 -16.54 14.63
N LYS A 137 9.64 -16.09 15.12
CA LYS A 137 10.95 -16.64 14.72
C LYS A 137 11.15 -18.09 15.18
N THR A 138 10.41 -18.53 16.19
CA THR A 138 10.49 -19.89 16.73
C THR A 138 9.47 -20.84 16.09
N LEU A 139 8.73 -20.38 15.08
CA LEU A 139 7.74 -21.21 14.39
C LEU A 139 8.40 -22.34 13.60
N PRO A 140 7.80 -23.55 13.60
CA PRO A 140 8.18 -24.59 12.67
C PRO A 140 7.89 -24.13 11.23
N THR A 141 8.77 -24.52 10.30
CA THR A 141 8.55 -24.38 8.86
C THR A 141 8.53 -25.76 8.22
N PRO A 142 7.39 -26.20 7.62
CA PRO A 142 6.13 -25.47 7.44
C PRO A 142 5.27 -25.40 8.71
N ILE A 143 4.30 -24.49 8.71
CA ILE A 143 3.32 -24.35 9.79
C ILE A 143 2.27 -25.47 9.66
N PRO A 144 1.96 -26.24 10.73
CA PRO A 144 1.05 -27.38 10.65
C PRO A 144 -0.38 -27.05 10.19
N SER A 145 -1.02 -26.04 10.79
CA SER A 145 -2.35 -25.57 10.40
C SER A 145 -2.62 -24.15 10.95
N LYS A 146 -3.73 -23.52 10.50
CA LYS A 146 -4.19 -22.24 11.05
C LYS A 146 -4.59 -22.37 12.52
N GLU A 147 -5.24 -23.47 12.89
CA GLU A 147 -5.68 -23.77 14.25
C GLU A 147 -4.48 -23.97 15.17
N TRP A 148 -3.48 -24.74 14.72
CA TRP A 148 -2.25 -24.93 15.46
C TRP A 148 -1.52 -23.60 15.71
N LEU A 149 -1.44 -22.73 14.71
CA LEU A 149 -0.81 -21.42 14.87
C LEU A 149 -1.60 -20.53 15.85
N ALA A 150 -2.93 -20.55 15.78
CA ALA A 150 -3.77 -19.79 16.71
C ALA A 150 -3.52 -20.22 18.16
N ASP A 151 -3.53 -21.53 18.41
CA ASP A 151 -3.26 -22.11 19.73
C ASP A 151 -1.84 -21.79 20.20
N TYR A 152 -0.84 -21.85 19.29
CA TYR A 152 0.54 -21.48 19.60
C TYR A 152 0.65 -20.04 20.09
N ILE A 153 0.07 -19.09 19.37
CA ILE A 153 0.11 -17.65 19.72
C ILE A 153 -0.64 -17.38 21.02
N ILE A 154 -1.79 -18.02 21.25
CA ILE A 154 -2.54 -17.89 22.50
C ILE A 154 -1.75 -18.46 23.68
N ASN A 155 -1.09 -19.60 23.51
CA ASN A 155 -0.27 -20.23 24.56
C ASN A 155 0.99 -19.42 24.91
N LEU A 156 1.44 -18.53 24.01
CA LEU A 156 2.47 -17.53 24.30
C LEU A 156 1.96 -16.34 25.13
N GLY A 157 0.66 -16.28 25.45
CA GLY A 157 0.04 -15.23 26.25
C GLY A 157 -0.54 -14.08 25.44
N PHE A 158 -0.57 -14.16 24.10
CA PHE A 158 -1.15 -13.13 23.26
C PHE A 158 -2.69 -13.28 23.17
N PRO A 159 -3.44 -12.16 23.07
CA PRO A 159 -4.89 -12.20 22.94
C PRO A 159 -5.31 -12.87 21.62
N LYS A 160 -6.49 -13.50 21.63
CA LYS A 160 -7.09 -14.16 20.45
C LYS A 160 -7.12 -13.25 19.21
N SER A 161 -7.36 -11.96 19.37
CA SER A 161 -7.35 -11.00 18.24
C SER A 161 -5.99 -10.90 17.55
N LYS A 162 -4.87 -10.97 18.29
CA LYS A 162 -3.52 -11.02 17.71
C LYS A 162 -3.26 -12.38 17.04
N ALA A 163 -3.72 -13.48 17.63
CA ALA A 163 -3.63 -14.80 17.03
C ALA A 163 -4.40 -14.89 15.70
N ASP A 164 -5.65 -14.42 15.69
CA ASP A 164 -6.49 -14.36 14.49
C ASP A 164 -5.83 -13.50 13.39
N TRP A 165 -5.23 -12.36 13.78
CA TRP A 165 -4.49 -11.49 12.86
C TRP A 165 -3.28 -12.21 12.22
N ILE A 166 -2.44 -12.87 13.03
CA ILE A 166 -1.26 -13.60 12.53
C ILE A 166 -1.70 -14.78 11.65
N CYS A 167 -2.73 -15.52 12.05
CA CYS A 167 -3.28 -16.64 11.28
C CYS A 167 -3.89 -16.19 9.94
N SER A 168 -4.45 -14.98 9.88
CA SER A 168 -4.91 -14.40 8.62
C SER A 168 -3.78 -14.20 7.60
N SER A 169 -2.53 -14.17 8.08
CA SER A 169 -1.33 -13.97 7.27
C SER A 169 -0.74 -15.25 6.68
N LEU A 170 -1.40 -16.39 6.83
CA LEU A 170 -0.96 -17.66 6.26
C LEU A 170 -1.39 -17.84 4.80
N LYS A 171 -0.44 -18.26 3.96
CA LYS A 171 -0.67 -18.70 2.58
C LYS A 171 -0.42 -20.20 2.46
N LYS A 172 -1.17 -20.85 1.56
CA LYS A 172 -0.85 -22.22 1.15
C LYS A 172 0.27 -22.21 0.12
N SER A 173 1.16 -23.18 0.21
CA SER A 173 2.17 -23.52 -0.80
C SER A 173 2.16 -25.04 -0.97
N GLY A 174 1.42 -25.53 -1.94
CA GLY A 174 1.07 -26.96 -2.02
C GLY A 174 0.23 -27.38 -0.79
N GLU A 175 0.68 -28.41 -0.09
CA GLU A 175 0.04 -28.90 1.15
C GLU A 175 0.49 -28.15 2.42
N GLN A 176 1.45 -27.23 2.31
CA GLN A 176 2.07 -26.56 3.45
C GLN A 176 1.47 -25.17 3.71
N TRP A 177 1.40 -24.78 4.98
CA TRP A 177 1.13 -23.40 5.37
C TRP A 177 2.43 -22.65 5.62
N LEU A 178 2.55 -21.47 5.01
CA LEU A 178 3.70 -20.56 5.17
C LEU A 178 3.20 -19.17 5.53
N LEU A 179 4.04 -18.40 6.23
CA LEU A 179 3.77 -16.97 6.40
C LEU A 179 3.84 -16.26 5.04
N SER A 180 2.94 -15.32 4.83
CA SER A 180 2.94 -14.46 3.64
C SER A 180 3.95 -13.32 3.72
N PHE A 181 4.67 -13.17 4.84
CA PHE A 181 5.65 -12.12 5.11
C PHE A 181 6.98 -12.67 5.63
N ASN A 182 8.04 -11.88 5.54
CA ASN A 182 9.36 -12.20 6.10
C ASN A 182 9.43 -11.70 7.54
N VAL A 183 9.50 -12.61 8.52
CA VAL A 183 9.44 -12.25 9.95
C VAL A 183 10.54 -11.26 10.33
N ASP A 184 11.79 -11.47 9.91
CA ASP A 184 12.90 -10.60 10.26
C ASP A 184 12.73 -9.19 9.69
N GLY A 185 12.32 -9.09 8.43
CA GLY A 185 12.08 -7.82 7.76
C GLY A 185 10.90 -7.07 8.36
N VAL A 186 9.80 -7.76 8.69
CA VAL A 186 8.65 -7.14 9.35
C VAL A 186 9.03 -6.63 10.75
N VAL A 187 9.78 -7.39 11.54
CA VAL A 187 10.27 -6.94 12.85
C VAL A 187 11.10 -5.66 12.73
N GLN A 188 12.01 -5.59 11.75
CA GLN A 188 12.80 -4.37 11.49
C GLN A 188 11.90 -3.18 11.13
N MET A 189 10.89 -3.39 10.28
CA MET A 189 9.98 -2.33 9.87
C MET A 189 9.15 -1.78 11.03
N TYR A 190 8.58 -2.66 11.87
CA TYR A 190 7.83 -2.23 13.05
C TYR A 190 8.72 -1.53 14.08
N THR A 191 9.95 -2.02 14.27
CA THR A 191 10.93 -1.36 15.16
C THR A 191 11.27 0.05 14.67
N SER A 192 11.57 0.19 13.38
CA SER A 192 11.85 1.48 12.74
C SER A 192 10.64 2.42 12.84
N ALA A 193 9.45 1.93 12.51
CA ALA A 193 8.21 2.69 12.61
C ALA A 193 7.95 3.16 14.04
N GLY A 194 8.21 2.32 15.04
CA GLY A 194 8.02 2.61 16.46
C GLY A 194 8.88 3.78 16.94
N GLY A 195 10.11 3.87 16.41
CA GLY A 195 11.04 4.96 16.68
C GLY A 195 10.86 6.20 15.79
N SER A 196 9.96 6.19 14.82
CA SER A 196 9.79 7.28 13.86
C SER A 196 8.85 8.37 14.39
N ASP A 197 9.31 9.62 14.34
CA ASP A 197 8.54 10.80 14.76
C ASP A 197 8.29 11.76 13.58
N TYR A 198 7.01 11.98 13.27
CA TYR A 198 6.57 12.85 12.18
C TYR A 198 5.84 14.10 12.67
N TRP A 199 5.96 14.47 13.95
CA TRP A 199 5.24 15.64 14.46
C TRP A 199 5.61 16.91 13.73
N GLN A 200 6.89 17.11 13.39
CA GLN A 200 7.34 18.29 12.64
C GLN A 200 6.63 18.42 11.30
N LEU A 201 6.47 17.31 10.56
CA LEU A 201 5.73 17.30 9.29
C LEU A 201 4.25 17.62 9.51
N VAL A 202 3.62 17.02 10.53
CA VAL A 202 2.19 17.24 10.81
C VAL A 202 1.92 18.67 11.33
N GLU A 203 2.84 19.25 12.08
CA GLU A 203 2.70 20.61 12.61
C GLU A 203 2.88 21.68 11.52
N HIS A 204 3.73 21.37 10.53
CA HIS A 204 4.10 22.22 9.42
C HIS A 204 4.00 21.50 8.07
N PRO A 205 2.79 21.11 7.63
CA PRO A 205 2.64 20.44 6.34
C PRO A 205 3.12 21.38 5.21
N PRO A 206 3.78 20.85 4.17
CA PRO A 206 4.13 21.64 2.99
C PRO A 206 2.92 22.38 2.40
N LYS A 207 3.17 23.53 1.77
CA LYS A 207 2.13 24.29 1.07
C LYS A 207 1.37 23.38 0.08
N ASP A 208 0.06 23.57 -0.01
CA ASP A 208 -0.86 22.83 -0.89
C ASP A 208 -1.02 21.33 -0.56
N MET A 209 -0.43 20.86 0.55
CA MET A 209 -0.63 19.51 1.09
C MET A 209 -1.65 19.50 2.24
N GLU A 210 -2.56 18.53 2.25
CA GLU A 210 -3.40 18.20 3.40
C GLU A 210 -2.96 16.86 4.02
N ILE A 211 -2.65 16.86 5.31
CA ILE A 211 -2.45 15.64 6.09
C ILE A 211 -3.75 15.31 6.81
N ALA A 212 -4.45 14.27 6.36
CA ALA A 212 -5.72 13.82 6.89
C ALA A 212 -5.55 12.61 7.82
N VAL A 213 -5.75 12.78 9.12
CA VAL A 213 -5.69 11.70 10.10
C VAL A 213 -7.10 11.20 10.39
N VAL A 214 -7.36 9.92 10.13
CA VAL A 214 -8.62 9.27 10.51
C VAL A 214 -8.32 8.28 11.64
N ARG A 215 -8.80 8.57 12.84
CA ARG A 215 -8.50 7.79 14.05
C ARG A 215 -9.72 7.06 14.61
N THR A 216 -9.46 5.99 15.33
CA THR A 216 -10.43 5.40 16.27
C THR A 216 -10.43 6.15 17.61
N GLU A 217 -11.35 5.79 18.51
CA GLU A 217 -11.57 6.48 19.78
C GLU A 217 -10.43 6.27 20.80
N ASN A 218 -9.72 5.14 20.72
CA ASN A 218 -8.78 4.67 21.75
C ASN A 218 -7.34 5.12 21.49
N TRP A 219 -7.15 6.41 21.24
CA TRP A 219 -5.82 6.99 21.10
C TRP A 219 -5.33 7.57 22.42
N ASP A 220 -4.01 7.71 22.53
CA ASP A 220 -3.39 8.50 23.60
C ASP A 220 -4.03 9.90 23.66
N PRO A 221 -4.54 10.35 24.83
CA PRO A 221 -5.24 11.62 24.95
C PRO A 221 -4.40 12.82 24.53
N ASP A 222 -3.11 12.84 24.84
CA ASP A 222 -2.23 13.96 24.53
C ASP A 222 -1.99 14.06 23.01
N ALA A 223 -1.75 12.92 22.36
CA ALA A 223 -1.64 12.85 20.90
C ALA A 223 -2.95 13.26 20.21
N ALA A 224 -4.10 12.83 20.73
CA ALA A 224 -5.41 13.19 20.20
C ALA A 224 -5.69 14.69 20.35
N GLU A 225 -5.47 15.27 21.54
CA GLU A 225 -5.66 16.69 21.80
C GLU A 225 -4.74 17.56 20.94
N ARG A 226 -3.47 17.14 20.77
CA ARG A 226 -2.52 17.84 19.89
C ARG A 226 -3.01 17.86 18.45
N LEU A 227 -3.45 16.73 17.91
CA LEU A 227 -4.01 16.63 16.56
C LEU A 227 -5.26 17.49 16.38
N GLU A 228 -6.20 17.42 17.33
CA GLU A 228 -7.44 18.21 17.29
C GLU A 228 -7.16 19.72 17.36
N SER A 229 -6.15 20.12 18.13
CA SER A 229 -5.69 21.52 18.20
C SER A 229 -5.08 21.98 16.87
N LEU A 230 -4.28 21.13 16.21
CA LEU A 230 -3.70 21.42 14.90
C LEU A 230 -4.76 21.54 13.80
N ALA A 231 -5.82 20.73 13.86
CA ALA A 231 -6.93 20.78 12.89
C ALA A 231 -7.79 22.05 13.02
N LYS A 232 -7.85 22.65 14.22
CA LYS A 232 -8.62 23.89 14.51
C LYS A 232 -7.81 25.16 14.30
N ARG A 233 -6.49 25.06 14.14
CA ARG A 233 -5.59 26.21 14.04
C ARG A 233 -5.84 26.98 12.73
N GLU A 234 -5.99 28.29 12.82
CA GLU A 234 -5.95 29.17 11.66
C GLU A 234 -4.54 29.10 11.02
N ARG A 235 -4.50 28.80 9.73
CA ARG A 235 -3.27 28.68 8.94
C ARG A 235 -3.22 29.84 7.96
N ASP A 236 -2.02 30.39 7.76
CA ASP A 236 -1.77 31.25 6.61
C ASP A 236 -1.66 30.41 5.33
N GLU A 237 -1.81 31.05 4.17
CA GLU A 237 -1.76 30.40 2.85
C GLU A 237 -0.37 29.83 2.49
N SER A 238 0.63 29.98 3.36
CA SER A 238 1.99 29.47 3.15
C SER A 238 2.23 28.08 3.73
N THR A 239 1.29 27.55 4.52
CA THR A 239 1.37 26.23 5.14
C THR A 239 0.21 25.33 4.69
N GLY A 240 0.48 24.02 4.61
CA GLY A 240 -0.54 23.04 4.34
C GLY A 240 -1.50 22.83 5.52
N LYS A 241 -2.50 21.97 5.30
CA LYS A 241 -3.60 21.74 6.23
C LYS A 241 -3.44 20.42 6.98
N VAL A 242 -3.96 20.37 8.20
CA VAL A 242 -4.21 19.12 8.93
C VAL A 242 -5.72 18.97 9.11
N SER A 243 -6.25 17.78 8.81
CA SER A 243 -7.63 17.43 9.13
C SER A 243 -7.66 16.18 9.99
N VAL A 244 -8.55 16.13 10.98
CA VAL A 244 -8.65 15.01 11.90
C VAL A 244 -10.12 14.59 11.99
N ASP A 245 -10.38 13.31 11.76
CA ASP A 245 -11.70 12.71 11.89
C ASP A 245 -11.64 11.52 12.84
N VAL A 246 -12.73 11.33 13.58
CA VAL A 246 -12.87 10.23 14.55
C VAL A 246 -13.98 9.31 14.09
N ILE A 247 -13.68 8.03 13.94
CA ILE A 247 -14.68 7.01 13.65
C ILE A 247 -14.94 6.21 14.93
N SER A 248 -16.11 6.46 15.53
CA SER A 248 -16.60 5.72 16.69
C SER A 248 -17.04 4.30 16.35
N ASN A 249 -16.94 3.40 17.34
CA ASN A 249 -17.33 1.99 17.23
C ASN A 249 -16.58 1.22 16.12
N SER A 250 -15.31 1.56 15.89
CA SER A 250 -14.43 0.84 14.99
C SER A 250 -13.30 0.17 15.76
N GLY A 251 -12.92 -1.04 15.36
CA GLY A 251 -11.60 -1.56 15.69
C GLY A 251 -10.53 -0.93 14.81
N HIS A 252 -9.31 -1.46 14.91
CA HIS A 252 -8.14 -0.94 14.21
C HIS A 252 -8.26 -0.97 12.67
N TRP A 253 -9.09 -1.87 12.12
CA TRP A 253 -9.29 -2.03 10.68
C TRP A 253 -10.52 -1.22 10.25
N ILE A 254 -10.39 0.11 10.23
CA ILE A 254 -11.50 1.03 9.95
C ILE A 254 -12.23 0.71 8.65
N TYR A 255 -11.49 0.38 7.58
CA TYR A 255 -12.03 0.02 6.27
C TYR A 255 -12.83 -1.30 6.27
N ARG A 256 -12.68 -2.14 7.30
CA ARG A 256 -13.45 -3.37 7.48
C ARG A 256 -14.61 -3.15 8.44
N ASP A 257 -14.33 -2.47 9.56
CA ASP A 257 -15.26 -2.35 10.68
C ASP A 257 -16.29 -1.22 10.45
N GLN A 258 -15.91 -0.15 9.74
CA GLN A 258 -16.72 1.02 9.43
C GLN A 258 -16.45 1.57 8.00
N PRO A 259 -16.55 0.74 6.92
CA PRO A 259 -16.23 1.15 5.55
C PRO A 259 -17.07 2.34 5.05
N GLU A 260 -18.35 2.37 5.40
CA GLU A 260 -19.29 3.41 4.97
C GLU A 260 -18.92 4.78 5.55
N LYS A 261 -18.60 4.85 6.85
CA LYS A 261 -18.15 6.10 7.49
C LYS A 261 -16.82 6.58 6.92
N LEU A 262 -15.89 5.66 6.66
CA LEU A 262 -14.62 6.01 6.04
C LEU A 262 -14.84 6.57 4.62
N MET A 263 -15.75 5.97 3.85
CA MET A 263 -16.16 6.45 2.53
C MET A 263 -16.75 7.87 2.59
N GLU A 264 -17.64 8.12 3.55
CA GLU A 264 -18.29 9.42 3.79
C GLU A 264 -17.28 10.53 4.10
N ILE A 265 -16.20 10.21 4.83
CA ILE A 265 -15.13 11.15 5.16
C ILE A 265 -14.21 11.39 3.96
N MET A 266 -13.79 10.31 3.27
CA MET A 266 -12.78 10.39 2.22
C MET A 266 -13.31 11.00 0.92
N THR A 267 -14.49 10.57 0.47
CA THR A 267 -15.03 10.90 -0.86
C THR A 267 -15.11 12.41 -1.13
N PRO A 268 -15.69 13.24 -0.24
CA PRO A 268 -15.82 14.68 -0.51
C PRO A 268 -14.48 15.40 -0.60
N ARG A 269 -13.48 14.99 0.20
CA ARG A 269 -12.15 15.58 0.19
C ARG A 269 -11.35 15.18 -1.04
N LEU A 270 -11.47 13.91 -1.44
CA LEU A 270 -10.84 13.43 -2.68
C LEU A 270 -11.44 14.14 -3.90
N HIS A 271 -12.75 14.34 -3.98
CA HIS A 271 -13.37 15.11 -5.05
C HIS A 271 -12.81 16.52 -5.23
N SER A 272 -12.40 17.17 -4.14
CA SER A 272 -11.85 18.53 -4.20
C SER A 272 -10.54 18.64 -4.99
N LEU A 273 -9.84 17.52 -5.24
CA LEU A 273 -8.55 17.49 -5.94
C LEU A 273 -8.66 17.50 -7.48
N GLY A 274 -9.79 17.07 -8.04
CA GLY A 274 -10.01 17.02 -9.50
C GLY A 274 -8.98 16.19 -10.29
N GLY A 275 -9.20 14.87 -10.43
CA GLY A 275 -8.54 14.00 -11.43
C GLY A 275 -7.19 13.36 -11.04
N LYS A 276 -7.02 12.09 -11.48
CA LYS A 276 -5.82 11.19 -11.41
C LYS A 276 -5.10 11.09 -10.06
N VAL A 277 -5.76 10.39 -9.15
CA VAL A 277 -5.16 9.96 -7.88
C VAL A 277 -4.58 8.55 -8.00
N PHE A 278 -3.57 8.21 -7.20
CA PHE A 278 -3.08 6.85 -6.96
C PHE A 278 -2.33 6.79 -5.62
N LEU A 279 -2.36 5.61 -4.99
CA LEU A 279 -1.50 5.05 -3.92
C LEU A 279 -2.08 5.02 -2.49
N GLN A 280 -2.38 3.81 -2.02
CA GLN A 280 -2.35 3.43 -0.59
C GLN A 280 -1.94 1.99 -0.38
N TYR A 281 -1.09 1.80 0.63
CA TYR A 281 -0.75 0.55 1.29
C TYR A 281 -1.82 -0.06 2.19
N ALA A 282 -2.00 -1.37 2.08
CA ALA A 282 -2.28 -2.27 3.19
C ALA A 282 -1.83 -3.70 2.86
N PHE A 283 -1.44 -4.40 3.92
CA PHE A 283 -0.88 -5.75 3.95
C PHE A 283 -1.72 -6.77 3.19
N ARG A 284 -1.26 -7.20 2.01
CA ARG A 284 -1.82 -8.39 1.39
C ARG A 284 -1.40 -9.64 2.14
N CYS A 285 -2.35 -10.19 2.87
CA CYS A 285 -2.36 -11.60 3.21
C CYS A 285 -3.33 -12.29 2.26
N ALA A 286 -2.80 -12.84 1.17
CA ALA A 286 -3.62 -13.51 0.17
C ALA A 286 -3.71 -15.02 0.40
N GLN A 287 -4.91 -15.53 0.17
CA GLN A 287 -5.09 -16.81 -0.50
C GLN A 287 -5.88 -16.60 -1.80
N GLY A 288 -5.51 -17.35 -2.84
CA GLY A 288 -6.25 -17.48 -4.10
C GLY A 288 -5.29 -17.64 -5.27
N ASP A 289 -4.99 -18.90 -5.63
CA ASP A 289 -4.38 -19.24 -6.91
C ASP A 289 -5.38 -18.92 -8.02
N ASN A 290 -5.02 -17.97 -8.88
CA ASN A 290 -5.46 -17.95 -10.27
C ASN A 290 -4.19 -18.11 -11.11
N ASP A 291 -4.02 -19.27 -11.73
CA ASP A 291 -2.83 -19.68 -12.47
C ASP A 291 -2.47 -18.70 -13.61
N ASP A 292 -3.46 -17.99 -14.18
CA ASP A 292 -3.24 -16.97 -15.21
C ASP A 292 -2.45 -15.74 -14.71
N PHE A 293 -2.57 -15.39 -13.43
CA PHE A 293 -1.88 -14.23 -12.85
C PHE A 293 -0.48 -14.57 -12.32
N ALA A 294 -0.22 -15.85 -12.01
CA ALA A 294 1.10 -16.34 -11.64
C ALA A 294 2.06 -16.34 -12.85
N GLN A 295 1.53 -16.62 -14.05
CA GLN A 295 2.25 -16.49 -15.32
C GLN A 295 2.60 -15.01 -15.60
N TRP A 296 1.65 -14.10 -15.40
CA TRP A 296 1.83 -12.65 -15.55
C TRP A 296 2.85 -12.06 -14.55
N SER A 297 2.77 -12.46 -13.27
CA SER A 297 3.69 -12.03 -12.21
C SER A 297 5.13 -12.53 -12.44
N LYS A 298 5.32 -13.74 -12.97
CA LYS A 298 6.66 -14.24 -13.34
C LYS A 298 7.29 -13.42 -14.48
N GLN A 299 6.48 -12.99 -15.45
CA GLN A 299 6.96 -12.19 -16.59
C GLN A 299 7.30 -10.75 -16.20
N VAL A 300 6.51 -10.13 -15.31
CA VAL A 300 6.80 -8.81 -14.74
C VAL A 300 8.01 -8.86 -13.80
N ASN A 301 8.17 -9.93 -13.00
CA ASN A 301 9.34 -10.11 -12.14
C ASN A 301 10.64 -10.32 -12.93
N ALA A 302 10.60 -11.02 -14.07
CA ALA A 302 11.77 -11.15 -14.95
C ALA A 302 12.19 -9.80 -15.56
N LEU A 303 11.23 -8.92 -15.85
CA LEU A 303 11.46 -7.55 -16.31
C LEU A 303 12.00 -6.63 -15.20
N LEU A 304 11.47 -6.75 -13.98
CA LEU A 304 11.95 -6.02 -12.80
C LEU A 304 13.36 -6.47 -12.39
N GLN A 305 13.67 -7.76 -12.44
CA GLN A 305 15.01 -8.32 -12.17
C GLN A 305 16.09 -7.80 -13.13
N TYR A 306 15.71 -7.45 -14.37
CA TYR A 306 16.64 -6.92 -15.39
C TYR A 306 16.80 -5.40 -15.35
N ALA A 307 15.80 -4.66 -14.85
CA ALA A 307 15.79 -3.20 -14.79
C ALA A 307 16.78 -2.60 -13.75
N PHE A 308 17.29 -3.40 -12.82
CA PHE A 308 18.24 -2.98 -11.78
C PHE A 308 19.72 -3.09 -12.17
N ARG A 309 20.05 -3.30 -13.45
CA ARG A 309 21.44 -3.19 -13.94
C ARG A 309 21.53 -2.13 -15.01
N ASP A 310 22.34 -1.10 -14.76
CA ASP A 310 22.74 -0.08 -15.72
C ASP A 310 23.16 -0.70 -17.08
N ALA A 311 22.31 -0.66 -18.10
CA ALA A 311 22.71 -0.89 -19.49
C ALA A 311 21.66 -0.40 -20.51
N ASP A 312 22.13 0.16 -21.62
CA ASP A 312 21.37 0.56 -22.81
C ASP A 312 20.54 -0.61 -23.40
N TYR A 313 19.24 -0.39 -23.60
CA TYR A 313 18.23 -1.42 -23.89
C TYR A 313 17.88 -1.59 -25.38
N SER A 314 18.60 -0.89 -26.27
CA SER A 314 18.37 -0.95 -27.73
C SER A 314 18.51 -2.37 -28.32
N ALA A 315 19.38 -3.21 -27.75
CA ALA A 315 19.61 -4.58 -28.21
C ALA A 315 18.45 -5.57 -27.93
N LEU A 316 17.61 -5.31 -26.92
CA LEU A 316 16.56 -6.25 -26.50
C LEU A 316 15.30 -6.19 -27.39
N LEU A 317 15.05 -5.03 -28.01
CA LEU A 317 13.93 -4.84 -28.95
C LEU A 317 14.20 -5.46 -30.33
N GLU A 318 15.47 -5.73 -30.64
CA GLU A 318 15.87 -6.36 -31.90
C GLU A 318 15.72 -7.89 -31.85
N GLN A 319 15.90 -8.54 -30.70
CA GLN A 319 15.82 -10.00 -30.54
C GLN A 319 15.19 -10.43 -29.20
N PRO A 320 13.85 -10.49 -29.08
CA PRO A 320 13.19 -11.00 -27.88
C PRO A 320 13.47 -12.51 -27.68
N PRO A 321 13.49 -13.02 -26.43
CA PRO A 321 13.66 -14.44 -26.15
C PRO A 321 12.58 -15.29 -26.85
N LYS A 322 12.96 -16.48 -27.32
CA LYS A 322 12.03 -17.45 -27.92
C LYS A 322 10.86 -17.74 -26.98
N ASP A 323 9.66 -17.82 -27.56
CA ASP A 323 8.37 -18.08 -26.90
C ASP A 323 7.82 -16.94 -26.04
N THR A 324 8.25 -15.70 -26.31
CA THR A 324 7.62 -14.49 -25.73
C THR A 324 6.43 -14.04 -26.59
N GLU A 325 5.19 -14.30 -26.14
CA GLU A 325 4.00 -13.65 -26.68
C GLU A 325 3.78 -12.30 -25.97
N ILE A 326 3.72 -11.23 -26.75
CA ILE A 326 3.41 -9.88 -26.28
C ILE A 326 1.95 -9.59 -26.67
N ALA A 327 1.05 -9.69 -25.69
CA ALA A 327 -0.34 -9.26 -25.86
C ALA A 327 -0.50 -7.82 -25.36
N ILE A 328 -1.04 -6.95 -26.21
CA ILE A 328 -1.36 -5.56 -25.88
C ILE A 328 -2.88 -5.48 -25.73
N VAL A 329 -3.37 -5.20 -24.53
CA VAL A 329 -4.81 -5.01 -24.29
C VAL A 329 -5.13 -3.53 -24.47
N ARG A 330 -5.88 -3.24 -25.53
CA ARG A 330 -6.41 -1.91 -25.87
C ARG A 330 -7.53 -1.50 -24.92
N THR A 331 -7.52 -0.24 -24.49
CA THR A 331 -8.74 0.48 -24.08
C THR A 331 -8.80 1.81 -24.83
N GLU A 332 -10.00 2.32 -25.08
CA GLU A 332 -10.34 3.24 -26.19
C GLU A 332 -9.71 4.65 -26.19
N SER A 333 -8.79 4.98 -25.28
CA SER A 333 -8.30 6.35 -25.05
C SER A 333 -6.80 6.57 -25.22
N TRP A 334 -6.16 5.87 -26.16
CA TRP A 334 -4.77 6.16 -26.53
C TRP A 334 -4.69 7.37 -27.48
N ALA A 335 -3.69 8.23 -27.26
CA ALA A 335 -3.34 9.26 -28.24
C ALA A 335 -2.90 8.58 -29.55
N SER A 336 -3.45 9.04 -30.68
CA SER A 336 -3.26 8.44 -32.01
C SER A 336 -1.77 8.24 -32.36
N ASP A 337 -0.92 9.14 -31.88
CA ASP A 337 0.51 9.18 -32.16
C ASP A 337 1.29 8.09 -31.41
N ALA A 338 0.84 7.74 -30.20
CA ALA A 338 1.41 6.63 -29.42
C ALA A 338 1.06 5.27 -30.04
N VAL A 339 -0.14 5.16 -30.62
CA VAL A 339 -0.61 3.98 -31.35
C VAL A 339 0.20 3.78 -32.64
N GLU A 340 0.43 4.83 -33.43
CA GLU A 340 1.24 4.73 -34.65
C GLU A 340 2.71 4.39 -34.36
N ARG A 341 3.26 4.91 -33.26
CA ARG A 341 4.63 4.61 -32.84
C ARG A 341 4.78 3.13 -32.41
N LEU A 342 3.80 2.59 -31.68
CA LEU A 342 3.77 1.18 -31.32
C LEU A 342 3.53 0.26 -32.53
N LYS A 343 2.61 0.63 -33.44
CA LYS A 343 2.39 -0.11 -34.70
C LYS A 343 3.63 -0.14 -35.59
N SER A 344 4.39 0.96 -35.65
CA SER A 344 5.67 1.02 -36.37
C SER A 344 6.73 0.09 -35.78
N LEU A 345 6.83 0.02 -34.45
CA LEU A 345 7.78 -0.85 -33.74
C LEU A 345 7.46 -2.35 -33.88
N LEU A 346 6.18 -2.68 -34.11
CA LEU A 346 5.66 -4.05 -34.15
C LEU A 346 5.35 -4.58 -35.56
N ARG A 347 5.55 -3.77 -36.63
CA ARG A 347 5.35 -4.21 -38.02
C ARG A 347 6.20 -5.44 -38.34
N GLY A 348 5.52 -6.52 -38.71
CA GLY A 348 6.14 -7.80 -39.06
C GLY A 348 6.51 -8.71 -37.88
N LYS A 349 6.19 -8.31 -36.63
CA LYS A 349 6.52 -9.05 -35.40
C LYS A 349 5.30 -9.57 -34.63
N VAL A 350 4.08 -9.39 -35.14
CA VAL A 350 2.80 -9.83 -34.51
C VAL A 350 1.92 -10.54 -35.55
N MET A 351 1.31 -11.68 -35.20
CA MET A 351 0.53 -12.53 -36.11
C MET A 351 -0.84 -11.96 -36.52
N ASN A 352 -1.37 -10.92 -35.86
CA ASN A 352 -2.61 -10.28 -36.29
C ASN A 352 -2.61 -8.77 -36.04
N PRO A 353 -2.40 -7.94 -37.08
CA PRO A 353 -2.37 -6.48 -36.96
C PRO A 353 -3.70 -5.84 -36.55
N GLU A 354 -4.84 -6.54 -36.71
CA GLU A 354 -6.16 -5.99 -36.37
C GLU A 354 -6.53 -6.12 -34.89
N ALA A 355 -5.72 -6.82 -34.09
CA ALA A 355 -5.94 -6.98 -32.65
C ALA A 355 -5.31 -5.86 -31.78
N ILE A 356 -4.76 -4.80 -32.40
CA ILE A 356 -4.13 -3.64 -31.73
C ILE A 356 -5.14 -2.53 -31.46
#